data_AF-A0A969T893-F1
#
_entry.id   AF-A0A969T893-F1
#
_cell.length_a   1.000
_cell.length_b   1.000
_cell.length_c   1.000
_cell.angle_alpha   90.00
_cell.angle_beta   90.00
_cell.angle_gamma   90.00
#
_symmetry.space_group_name_H-M   'P 1'
#
loop_
_entity.id
_entity.type
_entity.pdbx_description
1 polymer ?
#
loop_
_entity_poly.entity_id
_entity_poly.type
_entity_poly.pdbx_seq_one_letter_code
_entity_poly.pdbx_strand_id
1 'polypeptide(L)'
;MNSLSTTGIYFYFSKGTHASNLNEIIAYLDKIPNLKIIHPFDLQAFSGNDRLTKDIENKGVKKVIIAGDSPGMIKSFFAKAVAKTGGNPENIILVDFNEQGISLESAKEKAIALLLSAIYDIPYEQLIENGQLPVNQDTIVIGGGIAGIQSSLEIANAGKKVYLVEKTGTIGGHMAMFDKTFPTLDCAACILTPKW
;
A
#
# COMPACT_ATOMS: atom_id res chain seq x y z
N MET A 1 15.96 -27.31 -4.89
CA MET A 1 14.78 -27.39 -4.01
C MET A 1 15.18 -26.83 -2.65
N ASN A 2 14.93 -25.55 -2.40
CA ASN A 2 15.24 -24.94 -1.09
C ASN A 2 14.38 -25.62 -0.03
N SER A 3 14.99 -26.08 1.06
CA SER A 3 14.24 -26.56 2.22
C SER A 3 13.31 -25.43 2.67
N LEU A 4 11.99 -25.65 2.62
CA LEU A 4 11.00 -24.68 3.09
C LEU A 4 11.35 -24.28 4.53
N SER A 5 11.86 -23.06 4.71
CA SER A 5 12.20 -22.53 6.01
C SER A 5 10.93 -22.42 6.84
N THR A 6 11.00 -22.81 8.12
CA THR A 6 9.89 -22.66 9.06
C THR A 6 9.38 -21.22 9.07
N THR A 7 8.13 -21.03 8.64
CA THR A 7 7.51 -19.72 8.44
C THR A 7 6.46 -19.47 9.52
N GLY A 8 6.48 -18.28 10.11
CA GLY A 8 5.47 -17.83 11.08
C GLY A 8 4.72 -16.61 10.57
N ILE A 9 3.38 -16.65 10.62
CA ILE A 9 2.50 -15.58 10.18
C ILE A 9 1.83 -14.92 11.39
N TYR A 10 1.94 -13.60 11.46
CA TYR A 10 1.38 -12.76 12.50
C TYR A 10 0.40 -11.77 11.88
N PHE A 11 -0.87 -11.85 12.28
CA PHE A 11 -1.93 -11.01 11.73
C PHE A 11 -2.15 -9.77 12.62
N TYR A 12 -1.86 -8.57 12.12
CA TYR A 12 -1.99 -7.32 12.87
C TYR A 12 -3.03 -6.38 12.25
N PHE A 13 -4.03 -5.98 13.05
CA PHE A 13 -5.08 -5.05 12.64
C PHE A 13 -5.16 -3.87 13.61
N SER A 14 -5.00 -2.64 13.12
CA SER A 14 -4.91 -1.42 13.92
C SER A 14 -6.19 -1.07 14.69
N LYS A 15 -7.36 -1.41 14.16
CA LYS A 15 -8.68 -1.06 14.72
C LYS A 15 -9.50 -2.26 15.22
N GLY A 16 -8.83 -3.37 15.55
CA GLY A 16 -9.46 -4.62 15.97
C GLY A 16 -9.71 -5.57 14.80
N THR A 17 -9.87 -6.85 15.12
CA THR A 17 -9.99 -7.96 14.15
C THR A 17 -11.40 -8.04 13.59
N HIS A 18 -11.54 -8.01 12.26
CA HIS A 18 -12.69 -8.62 11.58
C HIS A 18 -12.56 -10.14 11.71
N ALA A 19 -13.01 -10.66 12.87
CA ALA A 19 -12.62 -11.97 13.38
C ALA A 19 -13.19 -13.18 12.59
N SER A 20 -14.34 -13.04 11.92
CA SER A 20 -14.99 -14.19 11.27
C SER A 20 -14.20 -14.69 10.05
N ASN A 21 -13.77 -13.78 9.18
CA ASN A 21 -13.18 -14.16 7.89
C ASN A 21 -11.69 -14.46 8.00
N LEU A 22 -11.03 -13.89 9.01
CA LEU A 22 -9.66 -14.25 9.35
C LEU A 22 -9.56 -15.74 9.69
N ASN A 23 -10.52 -16.28 10.46
CA ASN A 23 -10.51 -17.70 10.84
C ASN A 23 -10.52 -18.65 9.63
N GLU A 24 -11.22 -18.28 8.56
CA GLU A 24 -11.25 -19.10 7.34
C GLU A 24 -9.93 -19.06 6.57
N ILE A 25 -9.25 -17.91 6.54
CA ILE A 25 -7.91 -17.78 5.97
C ILE A 25 -6.92 -18.61 6.80
N ILE A 26 -7.00 -18.51 8.12
CA ILE A 26 -6.20 -19.31 9.06
C ILE A 26 -6.41 -20.82 8.79
N ALA A 27 -7.66 -21.27 8.70
CA ALA A 27 -7.99 -22.68 8.45
C ALA A 27 -7.51 -23.16 7.07
N TYR A 28 -7.43 -22.28 6.08
CA TYR A 28 -6.84 -22.61 4.78
C TYR A 28 -5.32 -22.77 4.88
N LEU A 29 -4.65 -21.83 5.54
CA LEU A 29 -3.19 -21.81 5.68
C LEU A 29 -2.65 -22.94 6.57
N ASP A 30 -3.43 -23.42 7.53
CA ASP A 30 -3.08 -24.54 8.41
C ASP A 30 -2.85 -25.86 7.63
N LYS A 31 -3.39 -25.96 6.41
CA LYS A 31 -3.16 -27.11 5.51
C LYS A 31 -1.79 -27.09 4.83
N ILE A 32 -1.06 -25.98 4.91
CA ILE A 32 0.22 -25.80 4.21
C ILE A 32 1.36 -26.39 5.06
N PRO A 33 2.16 -27.33 4.51
CA PRO A 33 3.29 -27.89 5.24
C PRO A 33 4.34 -26.81 5.55
N ASN A 34 4.95 -26.89 6.75
CA ASN A 34 6.00 -25.99 7.27
C ASN A 34 5.56 -24.63 7.81
N LEU A 35 4.25 -24.38 7.89
CA LEU A 35 3.70 -23.23 8.60
C LEU A 35 3.55 -23.58 10.10
N LYS A 36 4.16 -22.78 10.99
CA LYS A 36 4.16 -23.08 12.44
C LYS A 36 3.42 -22.06 13.30
N ILE A 37 3.11 -20.87 12.77
CA ILE A 37 2.44 -19.82 13.53
C ILE A 37 1.36 -19.20 12.68
N ILE A 38 0.15 -19.22 13.21
CA ILE A 38 -0.96 -18.44 12.73
C ILE A 38 -1.67 -17.83 13.93
N HIS A 39 -1.31 -16.60 14.31
CA HIS A 39 -2.00 -15.91 15.41
C HIS A 39 -2.39 -14.49 15.01
N PRO A 40 -3.58 -14.02 15.44
CA PRO A 40 -3.80 -12.59 15.60
C PRO A 40 -2.77 -12.07 16.61
N PHE A 41 -2.02 -11.05 16.19
CA PHE A 41 -0.99 -10.42 16.97
C PHE A 41 -1.56 -9.19 17.67
N ASP A 42 -1.61 -9.26 19.00
CA ASP A 42 -1.97 -8.13 19.85
C ASP A 42 -0.71 -7.43 20.35
N LEU A 43 -0.45 -6.23 19.84
CA LEU A 43 0.71 -5.43 20.24
C LEU A 43 0.75 -5.17 21.76
N GLN A 44 -0.40 -4.99 22.41
CA GLN A 44 -0.45 -4.73 23.85
C GLN A 44 -0.01 -5.97 24.64
N ALA A 45 -0.51 -7.15 24.28
CA ALA A 45 -0.18 -8.40 24.96
C ALA A 45 1.30 -8.84 24.84
N PHE A 46 1.99 -8.36 23.80
CA PHE A 46 3.37 -8.76 23.47
C PHE A 46 4.43 -7.71 23.82
N SER A 47 4.06 -6.44 24.05
CA SER A 47 4.99 -5.31 24.23
C SER A 47 5.88 -5.36 25.49
N GLY A 48 5.54 -6.15 26.52
CA GLY A 48 6.17 -6.02 27.85
C GLY A 48 7.17 -7.09 28.32
N ASN A 49 7.26 -8.28 27.70
CA ASN A 49 7.83 -9.46 28.40
C ASN A 49 8.74 -10.38 27.56
N ASP A 50 9.36 -9.89 26.48
CA ASP A 50 10.14 -10.71 25.51
C ASP A 50 9.35 -11.93 24.98
N ARG A 51 8.01 -11.88 25.06
CA ARG A 51 7.11 -12.95 24.64
C ARG A 51 7.25 -13.26 23.17
N LEU A 52 7.40 -12.24 22.33
CA LEU A 52 7.60 -12.40 20.90
C LEU A 52 8.92 -13.13 20.60
N THR A 53 10.01 -12.74 21.26
CA THR A 53 11.32 -13.39 21.13
C THR A 53 11.22 -14.87 21.49
N LYS A 54 10.60 -15.20 22.64
CA LYS A 54 10.39 -16.58 23.08
C LYS A 54 9.48 -17.37 22.13
N ASP A 55 8.45 -16.76 21.57
CA ASP A 55 7.54 -17.40 20.62
C ASP A 55 8.25 -17.77 19.31
N ILE A 56 9.06 -16.84 18.77
CA ILE A 56 9.89 -17.05 17.58
C ILE A 56 10.93 -18.15 17.84
N GLU A 57 11.61 -18.10 18.99
CA GLU A 57 12.66 -19.05 19.37
C GLU A 57 12.12 -20.47 19.61
N ASN A 58 11.10 -20.62 20.47
CA ASN A 58 10.53 -21.93 20.84
C ASN A 58 9.95 -22.68 19.63
N LYS A 59 9.39 -21.94 18.68
CA LYS A 59 8.80 -22.54 17.46
C LYS A 59 9.84 -22.68 16.34
N GLY A 60 11.03 -22.10 16.48
CA GLY A 60 12.12 -22.16 15.51
C GLY A 60 11.76 -21.46 14.20
N VAL A 61 11.07 -20.33 14.26
CA VAL A 61 10.65 -19.57 13.08
C VAL A 61 11.87 -18.86 12.47
N LYS A 62 12.12 -19.12 11.18
CA LYS A 62 13.24 -18.54 10.41
C LYS A 62 12.80 -17.42 9.48
N LYS A 63 11.53 -17.44 9.07
CA LYS A 63 10.89 -16.46 8.18
C LYS A 63 9.63 -15.95 8.85
N VAL A 64 9.50 -14.64 8.95
CA VAL A 64 8.38 -13.99 9.63
C VAL A 64 7.56 -13.23 8.60
N ILE A 65 6.27 -13.50 8.54
CA ILE A 65 5.32 -12.75 7.73
C ILE A 65 4.43 -11.96 8.68
N ILE A 66 4.35 -10.65 8.48
CA ILE A 66 3.44 -9.76 9.20
C ILE A 66 2.37 -9.35 8.22
N ALA A 67 1.12 -9.74 8.47
CA ALA A 67 0.00 -9.51 7.55
C ALA A 67 -1.11 -8.69 8.20
N GLY A 68 -1.75 -7.78 7.47
CA GLY A 68 -2.89 -7.03 8.00
C GLY A 68 -3.09 -5.65 7.38
N ASP A 69 -3.74 -4.73 8.10
CA ASP A 69 -4.08 -3.40 7.59
C ASP A 69 -2.93 -2.37 7.71
N SER A 70 -1.96 -2.65 8.57
CA SER A 70 -0.82 -1.77 8.85
C SER A 70 0.40 -2.55 9.38
N PRO A 71 0.85 -3.62 8.71
CA PRO A 71 1.95 -4.47 9.17
C PRO A 71 3.27 -3.71 9.36
N GLY A 72 3.48 -2.62 8.60
CA GLY A 72 4.66 -1.77 8.72
C GLY A 72 4.84 -1.13 10.11
N MET A 73 3.75 -0.83 10.83
CA MET A 73 3.82 -0.18 12.15
C MET A 73 4.58 -1.02 13.19
N ILE A 74 4.51 -2.34 13.07
CA ILE A 74 5.10 -3.28 14.03
C ILE A 74 6.39 -3.94 13.51
N LYS A 75 6.85 -3.61 12.29
CA LYS A 75 8.07 -4.20 11.70
C LYS A 75 9.28 -4.06 12.62
N SER A 76 9.49 -2.87 13.19
CA SER A 76 10.65 -2.59 14.06
C SER A 76 10.61 -3.40 15.35
N PHE A 77 9.41 -3.71 15.86
CA PHE A 77 9.22 -4.56 17.04
C PHE A 77 9.63 -6.01 16.74
N PHE A 78 9.20 -6.54 15.60
CA PHE A 78 9.59 -7.87 15.13
C PHE A 78 11.07 -7.96 14.77
N ALA A 79 11.64 -6.94 14.11
CA ALA A 79 13.06 -6.90 13.78
C ALA A 79 13.94 -7.01 15.02
N LYS A 80 13.58 -6.33 16.11
CA LYS A 80 14.28 -6.44 17.40
C LYS A 80 14.17 -7.85 18.00
N ALA A 81 12.98 -8.46 17.95
CA ALA A 81 12.77 -9.81 18.48
C ALA A 81 13.55 -10.87 17.67
N VAL A 82 13.52 -10.81 16.34
CA VAL A 82 14.27 -11.70 15.44
C VAL A 82 15.78 -11.52 15.63
N ALA A 83 16.28 -10.30 15.77
CA ALA A 83 17.70 -10.05 16.02
C ALA A 83 18.15 -10.66 17.36
N LYS A 84 17.32 -10.60 18.41
CA LYS A 84 17.61 -11.21 19.72
C LYS A 84 17.73 -12.73 19.66
N THR A 85 17.03 -13.41 18.76
CA THR A 85 17.14 -14.88 18.57
C THR A 85 18.31 -15.27 17.66
N GLY A 86 19.11 -14.31 17.18
CA GLY A 86 20.18 -14.54 16.20
C GLY A 86 19.67 -14.75 14.76
N GLY A 87 18.39 -14.48 14.50
CA GLY A 87 17.80 -14.50 13.17
C GLY A 87 18.14 -13.25 12.34
N ASN A 88 17.88 -13.31 11.04
CA ASN A 88 18.07 -12.18 10.12
C ASN A 88 16.78 -11.33 10.02
N PRO A 89 16.79 -10.04 10.41
CA PRO A 89 15.64 -9.14 10.23
C PRO A 89 15.18 -8.97 8.78
N GLU A 90 16.03 -9.23 7.79
CA GLU A 90 15.66 -9.19 6.36
C GLU A 90 14.71 -10.32 5.96
N ASN A 91 14.58 -11.37 6.78
CA ASN A 91 13.61 -12.45 6.56
C ASN A 91 12.20 -12.08 7.06
N ILE A 92 11.94 -10.81 7.36
CA ILE A 92 10.62 -10.27 7.71
C ILE A 92 9.95 -9.75 6.44
N ILE A 93 8.85 -10.38 6.06
CA ILE A 93 8.00 -9.98 4.93
C ILE A 93 6.75 -9.28 5.47
N LEU A 94 6.39 -8.16 4.85
CA LEU A 94 5.14 -7.47 5.13
C LEU A 94 4.10 -7.81 4.06
N VAL A 95 2.87 -8.07 4.49
CA VAL A 95 1.72 -8.27 3.61
C VAL A 95 0.64 -7.27 4.01
N ASP A 96 0.60 -6.15 3.30
CA ASP A 96 -0.35 -5.06 3.58
C ASP A 96 -1.63 -5.26 2.78
N PHE A 97 -2.72 -5.60 3.47
CA PHE A 97 -4.04 -5.78 2.87
C PHE A 97 -4.66 -4.44 2.48
N ASN A 98 -4.37 -3.35 3.20
CA ASN A 98 -4.97 -2.05 2.94
C ASN A 98 -4.38 -1.43 1.67
N GLU A 99 -3.06 -1.48 1.49
CA GLU A 99 -2.40 -1.06 0.24
C GLU A 99 -2.91 -1.84 -0.98
N GLN A 100 -3.30 -3.10 -0.77
CA GLN A 100 -3.81 -3.97 -1.81
C GLN A 100 -5.34 -3.88 -2.00
N GLY A 101 -6.01 -2.96 -1.29
CA GLY A 101 -7.46 -2.77 -1.37
C GLY A 101 -8.26 -4.01 -0.96
N ILE A 102 -7.71 -4.84 -0.08
CA ILE A 102 -8.32 -6.09 0.37
C ILE A 102 -9.19 -5.82 1.58
N SER A 103 -10.49 -5.95 1.38
CA SER A 103 -11.41 -6.24 2.47
C SER A 103 -11.48 -7.75 2.66
N LEU A 104 -11.30 -8.22 3.90
CA LEU A 104 -11.45 -9.64 4.24
C LEU A 104 -12.88 -10.16 3.98
N GLU A 105 -13.86 -9.28 3.80
CA GLU A 105 -15.24 -9.61 3.46
C GLU A 105 -15.45 -9.95 1.98
N SER A 106 -14.73 -9.28 1.08
CA SER A 106 -14.98 -9.37 -0.37
C SER A 106 -13.80 -9.85 -1.21
N ALA A 107 -12.60 -9.94 -0.64
CA ALA A 107 -11.37 -10.24 -1.37
C ALA A 107 -10.49 -11.30 -0.67
N LYS A 108 -11.12 -12.34 -0.12
CA LYS A 108 -10.45 -13.42 0.61
C LYS A 108 -9.46 -14.19 -0.24
N GLU A 109 -9.82 -14.53 -1.48
CA GLU A 109 -8.94 -15.24 -2.43
C GLU A 109 -7.69 -14.42 -2.70
N LYS A 110 -7.84 -13.08 -2.80
CA LYS A 110 -6.74 -12.14 -2.99
C LYS A 110 -5.80 -12.11 -1.77
N ALA A 111 -6.37 -12.10 -0.55
CA ALA A 111 -5.60 -12.20 0.69
C ALA A 111 -4.79 -13.50 0.75
N ILE A 112 -5.42 -14.63 0.43
CA ILE A 112 -4.77 -15.93 0.39
C ILE A 112 -3.64 -15.91 -0.65
N ALA A 113 -3.89 -15.42 -1.87
CA ALA A 113 -2.87 -15.35 -2.92
C ALA A 113 -1.64 -14.52 -2.51
N LEU A 114 -1.84 -13.38 -1.85
CA LEU A 114 -0.73 -12.57 -1.32
C LEU A 114 0.05 -13.30 -0.22
N LEU A 115 -0.65 -13.95 0.69
CA LEU A 115 0.00 -14.73 1.75
C LEU A 115 0.79 -15.91 1.17
N LEU A 116 0.23 -16.61 0.18
CA LEU A 116 0.92 -17.68 -0.54
C LEU A 116 2.17 -17.16 -1.27
N SER A 117 2.07 -15.99 -1.92
CA SER A 117 3.20 -15.30 -2.55
C SER A 117 4.33 -15.08 -1.54
N ALA A 118 3.98 -14.53 -0.38
CA ALA A 118 4.91 -14.29 0.71
C ALA A 118 5.49 -15.58 1.31
N ILE A 119 4.71 -16.65 1.44
CA ILE A 119 5.17 -17.95 1.96
C ILE A 119 6.19 -18.57 1.02
N TYR A 120 5.86 -18.65 -0.27
CA TYR A 120 6.65 -19.38 -1.27
C TYR A 120 7.72 -18.54 -1.98
N ASP A 121 7.87 -17.26 -1.61
CA ASP A 121 8.78 -16.31 -2.28
C ASP A 121 8.48 -16.16 -3.78
N ILE A 122 7.19 -16.18 -4.12
CA ILE A 122 6.70 -16.00 -5.49
C ILE A 122 6.31 -14.53 -5.65
N PRO A 123 6.81 -13.81 -6.67
CA PRO A 123 6.31 -12.47 -6.98
C PRO A 123 4.80 -12.50 -7.23
N TYR A 124 4.05 -11.64 -6.55
CA TYR A 124 2.59 -11.66 -6.59
C TYR A 124 2.04 -11.49 -8.00
N GLU A 125 2.74 -10.74 -8.86
CA GLU A 125 2.41 -10.52 -10.27
C GLU A 125 2.36 -11.82 -11.08
N GLN A 126 3.03 -12.88 -10.63
CA GLN A 126 2.98 -14.20 -11.26
C GLN A 126 1.74 -15.01 -10.86
N LEU A 127 1.07 -14.63 -9.76
CA LEU A 127 -0.14 -15.30 -9.26
C LEU A 127 -1.44 -14.65 -9.70
N ILE A 128 -1.37 -13.46 -10.30
CA ILE A 128 -2.55 -12.75 -10.80
C ILE A 128 -2.55 -12.78 -12.32
N GLU A 129 -3.69 -13.09 -12.90
CA GLU A 129 -3.93 -12.74 -14.30
C GLU A 129 -4.21 -11.23 -14.38
N ASN A 130 -3.32 -10.49 -15.02
CA ASN A 130 -3.53 -9.07 -15.28
C ASN A 130 -4.82 -8.89 -16.09
N GLY A 131 -5.89 -8.49 -15.43
CA GLY A 131 -7.11 -8.08 -16.10
C GLY A 131 -6.83 -6.82 -16.91
N GLN A 132 -7.20 -6.81 -18.19
CA GLN A 132 -7.22 -5.57 -18.96
C GLN A 132 -8.43 -4.76 -18.51
N LEU A 133 -8.19 -3.71 -17.72
CA LEU A 133 -9.22 -2.73 -17.44
C LEU A 133 -9.29 -1.74 -18.62
N PRO A 134 -10.47 -1.54 -19.24
CA PRO A 134 -10.62 -0.52 -20.26
C PRO A 134 -10.40 0.85 -19.62
N VAL A 135 -9.37 1.58 -20.08
CA VAL A 135 -9.06 2.93 -19.60
C VAL A 135 -9.64 3.95 -20.59
N ASN A 136 -10.47 4.87 -20.09
CA ASN A 136 -10.86 6.04 -20.87
C ASN A 136 -9.64 6.96 -21.03
N GLN A 137 -9.30 7.29 -22.28
CA GLN A 137 -8.17 8.15 -22.61
C GLN A 137 -8.46 9.65 -22.42
N ASP A 138 -9.74 10.03 -22.28
CA ASP A 138 -10.14 11.40 -22.00
C ASP A 138 -9.66 11.82 -20.61
N THR A 139 -9.01 12.98 -20.52
CA THR A 139 -8.53 13.54 -19.25
C THR A 139 -9.44 14.65 -18.75
N ILE A 140 -9.63 14.76 -17.43
CA ILE A 140 -10.29 15.90 -16.79
C ILE A 140 -9.30 16.63 -15.89
N VAL A 141 -9.22 17.94 -16.03
CA VAL A 141 -8.43 18.85 -15.18
C VAL A 141 -9.41 19.68 -14.36
N ILE A 142 -9.29 19.62 -13.04
CA ILE A 142 -10.16 20.35 -12.11
C ILE A 142 -9.39 21.56 -11.57
N GLY A 143 -9.88 22.76 -11.86
CA GLY A 143 -9.31 24.05 -11.50
C GLY A 143 -8.63 24.73 -12.69
N GLY A 144 -9.16 25.88 -13.11
CA GLY A 144 -8.65 26.75 -14.17
C GLY A 144 -7.59 27.74 -13.71
N GLY A 145 -6.78 27.41 -12.71
CA GLY A 145 -5.59 28.22 -12.36
C GLY A 145 -4.45 28.04 -13.39
N ILE A 146 -3.34 28.77 -13.22
CA ILE A 146 -2.16 28.65 -14.10
C ILE A 146 -1.68 27.20 -14.29
N ALA A 147 -1.73 26.38 -13.23
CA ALA A 147 -1.37 24.97 -13.30
C ALA A 147 -2.35 24.16 -14.15
N GLY A 148 -3.66 24.31 -13.95
CA GLY A 148 -4.66 23.56 -14.71
C GLY A 148 -4.74 23.99 -16.18
N ILE A 149 -4.57 25.29 -16.45
CA ILE A 149 -4.44 25.81 -17.82
C ILE A 149 -3.22 25.16 -18.50
N GLN A 150 -2.05 25.19 -17.86
CA GLN A 150 -0.83 24.61 -18.43
C GLN A 150 -0.96 23.10 -18.67
N SER A 151 -1.45 22.34 -17.69
CA SER A 151 -1.66 20.90 -17.84
C SER A 151 -2.63 20.58 -18.97
N SER A 152 -3.71 21.36 -19.11
CA SER A 152 -4.68 21.17 -20.19
C SER A 152 -4.06 21.44 -21.56
N LEU A 153 -3.28 22.52 -21.69
CA LEU A 153 -2.57 22.84 -22.93
C LEU A 153 -1.57 21.74 -23.31
N GLU A 154 -0.81 21.21 -22.35
CA GLU A 154 0.15 20.13 -22.62
C GLU A 154 -0.54 18.85 -23.10
N ILE A 155 -1.65 18.47 -22.47
CA ILE A 155 -2.45 17.30 -22.87
C ILE A 155 -3.05 17.52 -24.27
N ALA A 156 -3.60 18.72 -24.53
CA ALA A 156 -4.16 19.06 -25.83
C ALA A 156 -3.10 19.09 -26.94
N ASN A 157 -1.93 19.66 -26.67
CA ASN A 157 -0.79 19.70 -27.60
C ASN A 157 -0.23 18.30 -27.90
N ALA A 158 -0.37 17.35 -26.98
CA ALA A 158 -0.07 15.94 -27.21
C ALA A 158 -1.15 15.21 -28.04
N GLY A 159 -2.17 15.93 -28.54
CA GLY A 159 -3.26 15.37 -29.35
C GLY A 159 -4.28 14.58 -28.53
N LYS A 160 -4.30 14.75 -27.20
CA LYS A 160 -5.24 14.06 -26.31
C LYS A 160 -6.39 14.96 -25.91
N LYS A 161 -7.56 14.36 -25.72
CA LYS A 161 -8.76 15.08 -25.29
C LYS A 161 -8.69 15.41 -23.81
N VAL A 162 -8.95 16.67 -23.49
CA VAL A 162 -8.96 17.17 -22.11
C VAL A 162 -10.18 18.06 -21.86
N TYR A 163 -10.79 17.90 -20.69
CA TYR A 163 -11.84 18.78 -20.18
C TYR A 163 -11.27 19.59 -19.03
N LEU A 164 -11.31 20.92 -19.13
CA LEU A 164 -10.95 21.80 -18.02
C LEU A 164 -12.23 22.27 -17.31
N VAL A 165 -12.34 21.98 -16.02
CA VAL A 165 -13.50 22.35 -15.18
C VAL A 165 -13.06 23.37 -14.14
N GLU A 166 -13.61 24.57 -14.19
CA GLU A 166 -13.42 25.62 -13.17
C GLU A 166 -14.72 25.80 -12.37
N LYS A 167 -14.57 26.07 -11.07
CA LYS A 167 -15.67 26.31 -10.14
C LYS A 167 -16.31 27.68 -10.36
N THR A 168 -15.51 28.70 -10.67
CA THR A 168 -15.95 30.08 -10.89
C THR A 168 -16.33 30.34 -12.35
N GLY A 169 -16.89 31.52 -12.64
CA GLY A 169 -17.21 31.94 -14.00
C GLY A 169 -16.01 32.36 -14.86
N THR A 170 -14.80 32.38 -14.31
CA THR A 170 -13.58 32.83 -14.98
C THR A 170 -12.38 31.97 -14.60
N ILE A 171 -11.52 31.66 -15.56
CA ILE A 171 -10.25 30.97 -15.30
C ILE A 171 -9.13 31.99 -15.01
N GLY A 172 -7.98 31.50 -14.59
CA GLY A 172 -6.79 32.25 -14.17
C GLY A 172 -6.41 32.05 -12.69
N GLY A 173 -7.37 31.66 -11.85
CA GLY A 173 -7.16 31.42 -10.42
C GLY A 173 -6.57 32.64 -9.69
N HIS A 174 -5.76 32.40 -8.65
CA HIS A 174 -5.13 33.50 -7.91
C HIS A 174 -4.14 34.33 -8.73
N MET A 175 -3.53 33.75 -9.77
CA MET A 175 -2.56 34.47 -10.60
C MET A 175 -3.21 35.67 -11.31
N ALA A 176 -4.49 35.55 -11.69
CA ALA A 176 -5.25 36.65 -12.29
C ALA A 176 -5.53 37.81 -11.32
N MET A 177 -5.36 37.60 -10.00
CA MET A 177 -5.56 38.64 -8.98
C MET A 177 -4.28 39.41 -8.65
N PHE A 178 -3.12 38.95 -9.11
CA PHE A 178 -1.84 39.61 -8.86
C PHE A 178 -1.55 40.67 -9.92
N ASP A 179 -0.94 41.77 -9.50
CA ASP A 179 -0.43 42.79 -10.42
C ASP A 179 0.87 42.30 -11.09
N LYS A 180 1.81 41.78 -10.28
CA LYS A 180 3.14 41.37 -10.73
C LYS A 180 3.58 40.03 -10.18
N THR A 181 4.46 39.34 -10.91
CA THR A 181 5.07 38.07 -10.49
C THR A 181 6.55 38.22 -10.16
N PHE A 182 6.95 37.82 -8.95
CA PHE A 182 8.36 37.66 -8.59
C PHE A 182 8.96 36.45 -9.35
N PRO A 183 10.25 36.46 -9.76
CA PRO A 183 11.27 37.50 -9.53
C PRO A 183 11.32 38.60 -10.59
N THR A 184 10.70 38.39 -11.75
CA THR A 184 10.87 39.24 -12.93
C THR A 184 10.11 40.56 -12.84
N LEU A 185 9.11 40.65 -11.95
CA LEU A 185 8.19 41.77 -11.80
C LEU A 185 7.36 42.05 -13.07
N ASP A 186 7.19 41.03 -13.91
CA ASP A 186 6.29 41.06 -15.05
C ASP A 186 4.84 41.17 -14.60
N CYS A 187 4.00 41.79 -15.42
CA CYS A 187 2.56 41.84 -15.17
C CYS A 187 1.97 40.42 -15.23
N ALA A 188 1.25 40.00 -14.20
CA ALA A 188 0.72 38.63 -14.13
C ALA A 188 -0.25 38.33 -15.29
N ALA A 189 -1.06 39.33 -15.68
CA ALA A 189 -1.95 39.22 -16.84
C ALA A 189 -1.18 39.03 -18.15
N CYS A 190 -0.02 39.69 -18.33
CA CYS A 190 0.78 39.54 -19.54
C CYS A 190 1.30 38.11 -19.76
N ILE A 191 1.52 37.34 -18.68
CA ILE A 191 1.99 35.96 -18.77
C ILE A 191 0.80 34.98 -18.81
N LEU A 192 -0.29 35.30 -18.12
CA LEU A 192 -1.44 34.41 -17.97
C LEU A 192 -2.41 34.48 -19.15
N THR A 193 -2.73 35.69 -19.64
CA THR A 193 -3.72 35.89 -20.71
C THR A 193 -3.35 35.20 -22.02
N PRO A 194 -2.09 35.15 -22.49
CA PRO A 194 -1.77 34.46 -23.75
C PRO A 194 -1.94 32.93 -23.71
N LYS A 195 -2.21 32.35 -22.54
CA LYS A 195 -2.40 30.89 -22.40
C LYS A 195 -3.83 30.43 -22.71
N TRP A 196 -4.74 31.34 -23.04
CA TRP A 196 -6.15 31.08 -23.35
C TRP A 196 -6.73 32.17 -24.24
#